data_AF-A0A833YN92-F1
#
_entry.id   AF-A0A833YN92-F1
#
_cell.length_a   1.000
_cell.length_b   1.000
_cell.length_c   1.000
_cell.angle_alpha   90.00
_cell.angle_beta   90.00
_cell.angle_gamma   90.00
#
_symmetry.space_group_name_H-M   'P 1'
#
loop_
_entity.id
_entity.type
_entity.pdbx_description
1 polymer ?
#
loop_
_entity_poly.entity_id
_entity_poly.type
_entity_poly.pdbx_seq_one_letter_code
_entity_poly.pdbx_strand_id
1 'polypeptide(L)'
;MLPIRWMPPESIMYRKFTTESDVWSFGVILWEIFTYGKQPWFQLSNTEVIECITQGRVLERPRVCPKEVYDVMLGCWQREPQQRLNIKEIYKILHALGKATPIYLDILG
;
A
#
# COMPACT_ATOMS: atom_id res chain seq x y z
N MET A 1 0.60 0.07 -21.30
CA MET A 1 1.22 -0.84 -20.30
C MET A 1 0.47 -0.65 -18.99
N LEU A 2 0.17 -1.72 -18.24
CA LEU A 2 -0.53 -1.63 -16.95
C LEU A 2 0.47 -1.47 -15.79
N PRO A 3 0.14 -0.70 -14.73
CA PRO A 3 1.03 -0.48 -13.59
C PRO A 3 0.97 -1.64 -12.58
N ILE A 4 1.38 -2.84 -12.99
CA ILE A 4 1.20 -4.12 -12.26
C ILE A 4 1.55 -4.05 -10.77
N ARG A 5 2.63 -3.34 -10.40
CA ARG A 5 3.14 -3.27 -9.02
C ARG A 5 2.25 -2.48 -8.05
N TRP A 6 1.30 -1.70 -8.58
CA TRP A 6 0.31 -0.94 -7.81
C TRP A 6 -1.07 -1.59 -7.83
N MET A 7 -1.28 -2.60 -8.68
CA MET A 7 -2.60 -3.14 -8.92
C MET A 7 -2.96 -4.25 -7.91
N PRO A 8 -4.22 -4.32 -7.49
CA PRO A 8 -4.71 -5.45 -6.70
C PRO A 8 -4.93 -6.71 -7.55
N PRO A 9 -5.12 -7.89 -6.91
CA PRO A 9 -5.34 -9.16 -7.62
C PRO A 9 -6.49 -9.11 -8.63
N GLU A 10 -7.63 -8.49 -8.30
CA GLU A 10 -8.80 -8.44 -9.18
C GLU A 10 -8.56 -7.59 -10.44
N SER A 11 -7.75 -6.54 -10.35
CA SER A 11 -7.39 -5.72 -11.51
C SER A 11 -6.38 -6.44 -12.41
N ILE A 12 -5.45 -7.20 -11.82
CA ILE A 12 -4.47 -7.99 -12.57
C ILE A 12 -5.15 -9.14 -13.30
N MET A 13 -5.98 -9.92 -12.61
CA MET A 13 -6.54 -11.17 -13.13
C MET A 13 -7.81 -10.96 -13.96
N TYR A 14 -8.67 -10.02 -13.55
CA TYR A 14 -10.01 -9.87 -14.12
C TYR A 14 -10.27 -8.49 -14.75
N ARG A 15 -9.26 -7.61 -14.76
CA ARG A 15 -9.39 -6.21 -15.24
C ARG A 15 -10.54 -5.45 -14.58
N LYS A 16 -10.82 -5.76 -13.31
CA LYS A 16 -11.83 -5.06 -12.51
C LYS A 16 -11.20 -3.84 -11.84
N PHE A 17 -11.76 -2.66 -12.07
CA PHE A 17 -11.30 -1.39 -11.50
C PHE A 17 -12.47 -0.74 -10.76
N THR A 18 -12.26 -0.48 -9.49
CA THR A 18 -13.26 0.09 -8.57
C THR A 18 -12.59 1.05 -7.57
N THR A 19 -13.38 1.75 -6.78
CA THR A 19 -12.85 2.58 -5.68
C THR A 19 -11.99 1.75 -4.71
N GLU A 20 -12.34 0.50 -4.45
CA GLU A 20 -11.56 -0.40 -3.60
C GLU A 20 -10.22 -0.79 -4.25
N SER A 21 -10.13 -0.83 -5.59
CA SER A 21 -8.85 -1.03 -6.28
C SER A 21 -7.94 0.21 -6.19
N ASP A 22 -8.53 1.41 -6.13
CA ASP A 22 -7.78 2.63 -5.86
C ASP A 22 -7.25 2.64 -4.42
N VAL A 23 -8.03 2.12 -3.45
CA VAL A 23 -7.58 1.96 -2.06
C VAL A 23 -6.34 1.07 -1.97
N TRP A 24 -6.31 -0.06 -2.69
CA TRP A 24 -5.12 -0.91 -2.74
C TRP A 24 -3.90 -0.13 -3.25
N SER A 25 -4.09 0.58 -4.38
CA SER A 25 -3.05 1.39 -5.01
C SER A 25 -2.54 2.48 -4.06
N PHE A 26 -3.45 3.10 -3.29
CA PHE A 26 -3.11 4.08 -2.25
C PHE A 26 -2.25 3.47 -1.14
N GLY A 27 -2.50 2.22 -0.73
CA GLY A 27 -1.63 1.48 0.19
C GLY A 27 -0.19 1.35 -0.34
N VAL A 28 -0.03 1.08 -1.65
CA VAL A 28 1.29 1.04 -2.31
C VAL A 28 1.94 2.42 -2.32
N ILE A 29 1.19 3.49 -2.58
CA ILE A 29 1.70 4.88 -2.53
C ILE A 29 2.16 5.25 -1.12
N LEU A 30 1.41 4.88 -0.08
CA LEU A 30 1.86 5.06 1.31
C LEU A 30 3.19 4.35 1.53
N TRP A 31 3.34 3.11 1.05
CA TRP A 31 4.60 2.39 1.16
C TRP A 31 5.76 3.11 0.43
N GLU A 32 5.50 3.69 -0.74
CA GLU A 32 6.48 4.50 -1.47
C GLU A 32 6.90 5.74 -0.70
N ILE A 33 5.96 6.45 -0.06
CA ILE A 33 6.26 7.62 0.78
C ILE A 33 7.25 7.24 1.90
N PHE A 34 6.98 6.15 2.62
CA PHE A 34 7.83 5.69 3.73
C PHE A 34 9.10 4.94 3.30
N THR A 35 9.28 4.71 2.01
CA THR A 35 10.54 4.19 1.44
C THR A 35 11.28 5.22 0.61
N TYR A 36 10.85 6.49 0.63
CA TYR A 36 11.44 7.59 -0.12
C TYR A 36 11.47 7.32 -1.64
N GLY A 37 10.37 6.78 -2.17
CA GLY A 37 10.19 6.53 -3.61
C GLY A 37 10.86 5.25 -4.12
N LYS A 38 11.14 4.29 -3.25
CA LYS A 38 11.64 2.98 -3.68
C LYS A 38 10.60 2.30 -4.57
N GLN A 39 11.06 1.57 -5.60
CA GLN A 39 10.14 0.79 -6.43
C GLN A 39 9.50 -0.35 -5.61
N PRO A 40 8.16 -0.49 -5.62
CA PRO A 40 7.51 -1.64 -5.00
C PRO A 40 8.00 -2.95 -5.62
N TRP A 41 8.36 -3.92 -4.79
CA TRP A 41 8.90 -5.21 -5.24
C TRP A 41 10.17 -5.10 -6.10
N PHE A 42 11.04 -4.11 -5.86
CA PHE A 42 12.21 -3.79 -6.70
C PHE A 42 13.14 -4.98 -7.07
N GLN A 43 13.14 -6.06 -6.29
CA GLN A 43 13.96 -7.26 -6.54
C GLN A 43 13.31 -8.28 -7.47
N LEU A 44 12.03 -8.09 -7.82
CA LEU A 44 11.23 -9.06 -8.55
C LEU A 44 10.91 -8.55 -9.95
N SER A 45 10.84 -9.47 -10.91
CA SER A 45 10.27 -9.24 -12.24
C SER A 45 8.74 -9.04 -12.17
N ASN A 46 8.12 -8.54 -13.25
CA ASN A 46 6.67 -8.35 -13.26
C ASN A 46 5.90 -9.67 -13.12
N THR A 47 6.43 -10.79 -13.62
CA THR A 47 5.82 -12.12 -13.48
C THR A 47 5.83 -12.56 -12.02
N GLU A 48 6.97 -12.45 -11.35
CA GLU A 48 7.10 -12.78 -9.92
C GLU A 48 6.23 -11.88 -9.04
N VAL A 49 6.08 -10.59 -9.40
CA VAL A 49 5.17 -9.68 -8.71
C VAL A 49 3.72 -10.14 -8.81
N ILE A 50 3.28 -10.58 -9.98
CA ILE A 50 1.93 -11.11 -10.19
C ILE A 50 1.72 -12.35 -9.30
N GLU A 51 2.68 -13.26 -9.25
CA GLU A 51 2.62 -14.44 -8.37
C GLU A 51 2.54 -14.06 -6.89
N CYS A 52 3.38 -13.12 -6.43
CA CYS A 52 3.35 -12.61 -5.06
C CYS A 52 1.96 -12.05 -4.69
N ILE A 53 1.44 -11.14 -5.50
CA ILE A 53 0.16 -10.46 -5.24
C ILE A 53 -1.00 -11.46 -5.24
N THR A 54 -1.05 -12.37 -6.21
CA THR A 54 -2.12 -13.38 -6.33
C THR A 54 -2.09 -14.44 -5.22
N GLN A 55 -0.91 -14.71 -4.65
CA GLN A 55 -0.73 -15.56 -3.47
C GLN A 55 -1.04 -14.83 -2.14
N GLY A 56 -1.33 -13.53 -2.18
CA GLY A 56 -1.64 -12.74 -0.99
C GLY A 56 -0.41 -12.24 -0.23
N ARG A 57 0.77 -12.25 -0.86
CA ARG A 57 1.95 -11.56 -0.29
C ARG A 57 1.76 -10.05 -0.42
N VAL A 58 2.18 -9.33 0.61
CA VAL A 58 2.14 -7.86 0.69
C VAL A 58 3.54 -7.29 0.91
N LEU A 59 3.73 -6.00 0.66
CA LEU A 59 5.00 -5.33 0.87
C LEU A 59 5.35 -5.29 2.37
N GLU A 60 6.62 -5.48 2.68
CA GLU A 60 7.13 -5.43 4.06
C GLU A 60 7.08 -4.01 4.63
N ARG A 61 6.95 -3.89 5.95
CA ARG A 61 6.96 -2.59 6.63
C ARG A 61 8.30 -1.87 6.43
N PRO A 62 8.32 -0.64 5.88
CA PRO A 62 9.53 0.15 5.79
C PRO A 62 10.11 0.45 7.19
N ARG A 63 11.45 0.53 7.31
CA ARG A 63 12.12 0.71 8.61
C ARG A 63 11.63 1.94 9.37
N VAL A 64 11.45 3.05 8.66
CA VAL A 64 11.02 4.35 9.21
C VAL A 64 9.49 4.49 9.32
N CYS A 65 8.72 3.50 8.88
CA CYS A 65 7.26 3.55 8.89
C CYS A 65 6.71 3.21 10.28
N PRO A 66 5.98 4.11 10.96
CA PRO A 66 5.28 3.78 12.20
C PRO A 66 4.33 2.60 12.01
N LYS A 67 4.14 1.79 13.07
CA LYS A 67 3.31 0.59 12.99
C LYS A 67 1.88 0.94 12.59
N GLU A 68 1.34 2.02 13.13
CA GLU A 68 -0.01 2.50 12.91
C GLU A 68 -0.25 2.85 11.43
N VAL A 69 0.76 3.39 10.75
CA VAL A 69 0.68 3.68 9.31
C VAL A 69 0.76 2.39 8.50
N TYR A 70 1.59 1.43 8.92
CA TYR A 70 1.65 0.12 8.28
C TYR A 70 0.35 -0.68 8.46
N ASP A 71 -0.31 -0.58 9.61
CA ASP A 71 -1.62 -1.21 9.85
C ASP A 71 -2.67 -0.65 8.88
N VAL A 72 -2.61 0.65 8.54
CA VAL A 72 -3.43 1.25 7.47
C VAL A 72 -3.11 0.62 6.11
N MET A 73 -1.83 0.45 5.76
CA MET A 73 -1.43 -0.21 4.51
C MET A 73 -1.97 -1.64 4.43
N LEU A 74 -1.88 -2.42 5.51
CA LEU A 74 -2.45 -3.77 5.60
C LEU A 74 -3.98 -3.75 5.45
N GLY A 75 -4.65 -2.72 5.96
CA GLY A 75 -6.08 -2.48 5.72
C GLY A 75 -6.41 -2.16 4.25
N CYS A 76 -5.50 -1.52 3.51
CA CYS A 76 -5.64 -1.33 2.06
C CYS A 76 -5.45 -2.62 1.26
N TRP A 77 -4.60 -3.53 1.74
CA TRP A 77 -4.20 -4.76 1.04
C TRP A 77 -5.00 -6.00 1.43
N GLN A 78 -6.23 -5.83 1.92
CA GLN A 78 -7.15 -6.95 2.09
C GLN A 78 -7.47 -7.59 0.74
N ARG A 79 -7.46 -8.94 0.72
CA ARG A 79 -7.69 -9.73 -0.49
C ARG A 79 -9.07 -9.42 -1.08
N GLU A 80 -10.10 -9.48 -0.26
CA GLU A 80 -11.47 -9.16 -0.67
C GLU A 80 -11.66 -7.64 -0.71
N PRO A 81 -12.05 -7.05 -1.86
CA PRO A 81 -12.19 -5.60 -2.00
C PRO A 81 -13.09 -4.95 -0.93
N GLN A 82 -14.16 -5.64 -0.52
CA GLN A 82 -15.13 -5.14 0.45
C GLN A 82 -14.60 -5.13 1.89
N GLN A 83 -13.51 -5.83 2.16
CA GLN A 83 -12.85 -5.84 3.48
C GLN A 83 -11.80 -4.73 3.61
N ARG A 84 -11.45 -4.05 2.51
CA ARG A 84 -10.50 -2.94 2.53
C ARG A 84 -11.07 -1.76 3.28
N LEU A 85 -10.21 -1.03 3.99
CA LEU A 85 -10.58 0.22 4.64
C LEU A 85 -11.14 1.21 3.61
N ASN A 86 -12.19 1.95 3.96
CA ASN A 86 -12.65 3.01 3.07
C ASN A 86 -11.72 4.23 3.17
N ILE A 87 -11.62 5.00 2.08
CA ILE A 87 -10.69 6.13 2.00
C ILE A 87 -10.98 7.23 3.05
N LYS A 88 -12.23 7.35 3.52
CA LYS A 88 -12.61 8.31 4.56
C LYS A 88 -12.04 7.91 5.93
N GLU A 89 -12.05 6.62 6.26
CA GLU A 89 -11.42 6.07 7.46
C GLU A 89 -9.90 6.21 7.40
N ILE A 90 -9.30 5.87 6.26
CA ILE A 90 -7.86 6.03 6.03
C ILE A 90 -7.45 7.49 6.27
N TYR A 91 -8.17 8.45 5.69
CA TYR A 91 -7.93 9.88 5.92
C TYR A 91 -8.02 10.26 7.40
N LYS A 92 -9.07 9.82 8.11
CA LYS A 92 -9.25 10.12 9.54
C LYS A 92 -8.07 9.62 10.37
N ILE A 93 -7.62 8.38 10.14
CA ILE A 93 -6.49 7.77 10.85
C ILE A 93 -5.21 8.54 10.56
N LEU A 94 -4.87 8.74 9.28
CA LEU A 94 -3.64 9.44 8.89
C LEU A 94 -3.62 10.90 9.36
N HIS A 95 -4.75 11.59 9.31
CA HIS A 95 -4.87 12.96 9.82
C HIS A 95 -4.70 13.04 11.34
N ALA A 96 -5.22 12.07 12.10
CA ALA A 96 -4.99 12.00 13.53
C ALA A 96 -3.50 11.73 13.86
N LEU A 97 -2.88 10.78 13.15
CA LEU A 97 -1.45 10.47 13.31
C LEU A 97 -0.56 11.67 12.95
N GLY A 98 -0.88 12.39 11.88
CA GLY A 98 -0.15 13.60 11.46
C GLY A 98 -0.22 14.73 12.48
N LYS A 99 -1.29 14.84 13.27
CA LYS A 99 -1.40 15.82 14.36
C LYS A 99 -0.66 15.39 15.63
N ALA A 100 -0.58 14.09 15.87
CA ALA A 100 0.07 13.53 17.05
C ALA A 100 1.60 13.46 16.96
N THR A 101 2.17 13.63 15.75
CA THR A 101 3.60 13.41 15.49
C THR A 101 4.34 14.73 15.17
N PRO A 102 4.91 15.46 16.16
CA PRO A 102 6.00 16.38 15.92
C PRO A 102 7.31 15.68 16.33
N ILE A 103 7.67 14.62 15.64
CA ILE A 103 9.02 14.04 15.72
C ILE A 103 9.42 13.83 14.28
N TYR A 104 10.47 14.53 13.86
CA TYR A 104 11.11 14.38 12.56
C TYR A 104 11.08 12.91 12.18
N LEU A 105 10.34 12.54 11.11
CA LEU A 105 10.78 11.41 10.32
C LEU A 105 12.24 11.72 10.03
N ASP A 106 13.17 10.85 10.43
CA ASP A 106 14.58 11.01 10.09
C ASP A 106 14.70 10.89 8.56
N ILE A 107 14.39 12.01 7.88
CA ILE A 107 14.45 12.18 6.43
C ILE A 107 15.92 12.27 6.00
N LEU A 108 16.83 12.46 6.96
CA LEU A 108 18.27 12.49 6.77
C LEU A 108 18.92 11.66 7.89
N GLY A 109 19.25 10.40 7.56
CA GLY A 109 20.35 9.72 8.22
C GLY A 109 21.67 10.17 7.60
#